data_AF-A0A382M9A4-F1
#
_entry.id   AF-A0A382M9A4-F1
#
_cell.length_a   1.000
_cell.length_b   1.000
_cell.length_c   1.000
_cell.angle_alpha   90.00
_cell.angle_beta   90.00
_cell.angle_gamma   90.00
#
_symmetry.space_group_name_H-M   'P 1'
#
loop_
_entity.id
_entity.type
_entity.pdbx_description
1 polymer ?
#
loop_
_entity_poly.entity_id
_entity_poly.type
_entity_poly.pdbx_seq_one_letter_code
_entity_poly.pdbx_strand_id
1 'polypeptide(L)'
;LEHAIEAAGALSFYYLKRGYQVGAHFSNKNSRVIHPDSGQAQLRKISRELSELSSQEGNYDFRRSVQVCRRQILRYVPECFLITRLDTDEPVQSNQVPPALDSLVGGVKALMAYGSRGHKSVRVNIVAIAGYAYTSQNDEGNSIARLIRSLETDLISRSVRRYGVNVISWDPTSTRFSDLLLSHALSGRGQR
;
A
#
# COMPACT_ATOMS: atom_id res chain seq x y z
N LEU A 1 0.29 0.94 -12.42
CA LEU A 1 -0.65 -0.16 -12.08
C LEU A 1 0.09 -1.49 -11.92
N GLU A 2 0.91 -1.87 -12.91
CA GLU A 2 1.66 -3.13 -12.93
C GLU A 2 2.49 -3.38 -11.66
N HIS A 3 3.25 -2.39 -11.18
CA HIS A 3 4.03 -2.54 -9.94
C HIS A 3 3.14 -2.78 -8.70
N ALA A 4 1.94 -2.19 -8.65
CA ALA A 4 1.01 -2.48 -7.55
C ALA A 4 0.48 -3.92 -7.61
N ILE A 5 0.25 -4.44 -8.83
CA ILE A 5 -0.12 -5.84 -9.06
C ILE A 5 1.02 -6.78 -8.64
N GLU A 6 2.26 -6.46 -8.99
CA GLU A 6 3.45 -7.22 -8.57
C GLU A 6 3.55 -7.30 -7.05
N ALA A 7 3.50 -6.15 -6.36
CA ALA A 7 3.60 -6.10 -4.90
C ALA A 7 2.46 -6.87 -4.22
N ALA A 8 1.22 -6.70 -4.69
CA ALA A 8 0.07 -7.41 -4.15
C ALA A 8 0.17 -8.92 -4.38
N GLY A 9 0.61 -9.34 -5.57
CA GLY A 9 0.82 -10.75 -5.90
C GLY A 9 1.91 -11.38 -5.04
N ALA A 10 3.06 -10.72 -4.90
CA ALA A 10 4.18 -11.18 -4.09
C ALA A 10 3.81 -11.29 -2.60
N LEU A 11 3.16 -10.28 -2.02
CA LEU A 11 2.65 -10.34 -0.64
C LEU A 11 1.68 -11.51 -0.45
N SER A 12 0.70 -11.62 -1.34
CA SER A 12 -0.32 -12.68 -1.26
C SER A 12 0.32 -14.06 -1.33
N PHE A 13 1.22 -14.28 -2.29
CA PHE A 13 1.95 -15.53 -2.43
C PHE A 13 2.76 -15.85 -1.17
N TYR A 14 3.55 -14.89 -0.68
CA TYR A 14 4.43 -15.07 0.46
C TYR A 14 3.67 -15.47 1.74
N TYR A 15 2.60 -14.75 2.07
CA TYR A 15 1.81 -15.03 3.26
C TYR A 15 0.96 -16.31 3.13
N LEU A 16 0.33 -16.55 1.98
CA LEU A 16 -0.46 -17.76 1.76
C LEU A 16 0.40 -19.02 1.76
N LYS A 17 1.62 -18.98 1.20
CA LYS A 17 2.56 -20.11 1.23
C LYS A 17 3.01 -20.48 2.65
N ARG A 18 2.95 -19.54 3.59
CA ARG A 18 3.26 -19.75 5.01
C ARG A 18 2.03 -20.12 5.86
N GLY A 19 0.88 -20.34 5.24
CA GLY A 19 -0.34 -20.75 5.92
C GLY A 19 -1.12 -19.61 6.58
N TYR A 20 -0.76 -18.35 6.31
CA TYR A 20 -1.55 -17.21 6.80
C TYR A 20 -2.83 -17.03 5.97
N GLN A 21 -3.84 -16.44 6.60
CA GLN A 21 -5.04 -15.99 5.90
C GLN A 21 -4.79 -14.61 5.29
N VAL A 22 -5.13 -14.45 4.02
CA VAL A 22 -4.96 -13.19 3.27
C VAL A 22 -6.30 -12.77 2.69
N GLY A 23 -6.73 -11.54 3.00
CA GLY A 23 -7.83 -10.86 2.33
C GLY A 23 -7.30 -9.68 1.52
N ALA A 24 -8.13 -9.12 0.65
CA ALA A 24 -7.72 -7.99 -0.19
C ALA A 24 -8.91 -7.06 -0.48
N HIS A 25 -8.60 -5.78 -0.68
CA HIS A 25 -9.54 -4.79 -1.20
C HIS A 25 -8.82 -3.97 -2.26
N PHE A 26 -9.45 -3.83 -3.42
CA PHE A 26 -8.92 -3.06 -4.54
C PHE A 26 -9.76 -1.79 -4.69
N SER A 27 -9.13 -0.65 -4.49
CA SER A 27 -9.80 0.65 -4.57
C SER A 27 -10.30 1.03 -5.96
N ASN A 28 -9.73 0.41 -6.97
CA ASN A 28 -9.96 0.65 -8.39
C ASN A 28 -11.14 -0.17 -8.96
N LYS A 29 -11.89 -0.88 -8.11
CA LYS A 29 -13.06 -1.66 -8.52
C LYS A 29 -14.16 -1.41 -7.51
N ASN A 30 -15.35 -1.04 -7.97
CA ASN A 30 -16.51 -0.90 -7.09
C ASN A 30 -16.78 -2.24 -6.37
N SER A 31 -16.42 -2.28 -5.09
CA SER A 31 -16.92 -3.24 -4.09
C SER A 31 -16.62 -4.72 -4.36
N ARG A 32 -15.35 -5.12 -4.48
CA ARG A 32 -14.95 -6.52 -4.23
C ARG A 32 -13.93 -6.59 -3.10
N VAL A 33 -14.43 -6.77 -1.88
CA VAL A 33 -13.60 -7.21 -0.77
C VAL A 33 -13.45 -8.72 -0.87
N ILE A 34 -12.21 -9.18 -0.99
CA ILE A 34 -11.87 -10.59 -0.84
C ILE A 34 -11.73 -10.87 0.66
N HIS A 35 -12.59 -11.75 1.18
CA HIS A 35 -12.50 -12.20 2.56
C HIS A 35 -11.21 -12.98 2.84
N PRO A 36 -10.60 -12.81 4.03
CA PRO A 36 -9.42 -13.58 4.42
C PRO A 36 -9.68 -15.08 4.40
N ASP A 37 -8.84 -15.79 3.66
CA ASP A 37 -8.80 -17.25 3.61
C ASP A 37 -7.36 -17.70 3.30
N SER A 38 -7.09 -18.99 3.29
CA SER A 38 -5.76 -19.59 3.14
C SER A 38 -5.65 -20.50 1.90
N GLY A 39 -4.43 -20.92 1.60
CA GLY A 39 -4.17 -21.95 0.58
C GLY A 39 -4.20 -21.47 -0.87
N GLN A 40 -4.11 -22.44 -1.79
CA GLN A 40 -3.94 -22.17 -3.23
C GLN A 40 -5.21 -21.62 -3.89
N ALA A 41 -6.39 -21.99 -3.41
CA ALA A 41 -7.65 -21.47 -3.92
C ALA A 41 -7.74 -19.95 -3.70
N GLN A 42 -7.33 -19.48 -2.52
CA GLN A 42 -7.29 -18.06 -2.21
C GLN A 42 -6.26 -17.31 -3.08
N LEU A 43 -5.08 -17.90 -3.30
CA LEU A 43 -4.07 -17.30 -4.17
C LEU A 43 -4.63 -17.09 -5.59
N ARG A 44 -5.25 -18.13 -6.17
CA ARG A 44 -5.86 -18.04 -7.51
C ARG A 44 -6.96 -16.99 -7.57
N LYS A 45 -7.79 -16.89 -6.53
CA LYS A 45 -8.85 -15.89 -6.43
C LYS A 45 -8.29 -14.46 -6.43
N ILE A 46 -7.25 -14.21 -5.63
CA ILE A 46 -6.58 -12.91 -5.60
C ILE A 46 -5.91 -12.60 -6.94
N SER A 47 -5.15 -13.55 -7.51
CA SER A 47 -4.47 -13.38 -8.80
C SER A 47 -5.45 -13.07 -9.94
N ARG A 48 -6.62 -13.73 -9.95
CA ARG A 48 -7.68 -13.44 -10.92
C ARG A 48 -8.18 -11.99 -10.77
N GLU A 49 -8.51 -11.56 -9.56
CA GLU A 49 -8.99 -10.20 -9.35
C GLU A 49 -7.92 -9.15 -9.70
N LEU A 50 -6.64 -9.43 -9.42
CA LEU A 50 -5.52 -8.59 -9.83
C LEU A 50 -5.39 -8.47 -11.35
N SER A 51 -5.58 -9.57 -12.09
CA SER A 51 -5.52 -9.57 -13.57
C SER A 51 -6.68 -8.82 -14.24
N GLU A 52 -7.80 -8.67 -13.52
CA GLU A 52 -8.98 -7.92 -13.99
C GLU A 52 -8.90 -6.42 -13.65
N LEU A 53 -7.84 -5.95 -12.98
CA LEU A 53 -7.66 -4.53 -12.67
C LEU A 53 -7.27 -3.75 -13.92
N SER A 54 -8.00 -2.66 -14.20
CA SER A 54 -7.68 -1.68 -15.23
C SER A 54 -7.49 -0.31 -14.59
N SER A 55 -6.80 0.63 -15.24
CA SER A 55 -6.74 2.02 -14.75
C SER A 55 -8.12 2.66 -14.88
N GLN A 56 -8.80 2.91 -13.75
CA GLN A 56 -9.98 3.77 -13.73
C GLN A 56 -9.59 5.15 -13.22
N GLU A 57 -10.08 6.18 -13.91
CA GLU A 57 -10.06 7.55 -13.39
C GLU A 57 -11.12 7.67 -12.29
N GLY A 58 -10.69 8.12 -11.11
CA GLY A 58 -11.57 8.28 -9.97
C GLY A 58 -10.84 8.87 -8.79
N ASN A 59 -11.57 9.67 -8.00
CA ASN A 59 -11.01 10.25 -6.78
C ASN A 59 -10.91 9.17 -5.70
N TYR A 60 -9.69 8.72 -5.41
CA TYR A 60 -9.44 7.69 -4.41
C TYR A 60 -9.52 8.27 -3.00
N ASP A 61 -10.40 7.70 -2.17
CA ASP A 61 -10.42 7.97 -0.72
C ASP A 61 -10.10 6.69 0.08
N PHE A 62 -8.92 6.68 0.72
CA PHE A 62 -8.50 5.60 1.60
C PHE A 62 -9.44 5.42 2.79
N ARG A 63 -10.03 6.50 3.33
CA ARG A 63 -11.01 6.42 4.43
C ARG A 63 -12.19 5.53 4.06
N ARG A 64 -12.67 5.64 2.81
CA ARG A 64 -13.76 4.80 2.29
C ARG A 64 -13.34 3.33 2.22
N SER A 65 -12.11 3.04 1.79
CA SER A 65 -11.58 1.68 1.74
C SER A 65 -11.51 1.04 3.14
N VAL A 66 -11.09 1.81 4.15
CA VAL A 66 -11.04 1.38 5.55
C VAL A 66 -12.44 1.07 6.09
N GLN A 67 -13.44 1.91 5.77
CA GLN A 67 -14.84 1.67 6.16
C GLN A 67 -15.42 0.41 5.52
N VAL A 68 -15.17 0.20 4.23
CA VAL A 68 -15.59 -1.02 3.50
C VAL A 68 -14.99 -2.28 4.16
N CYS A 69 -13.74 -2.20 4.59
CA CYS A 69 -13.04 -3.32 5.23
C CYS A 69 -13.32 -3.44 6.74
N ARG A 70 -14.10 -2.52 7.34
CA ARG A 70 -14.27 -2.39 8.81
C ARG A 70 -14.61 -3.71 9.50
N ARG A 71 -15.56 -4.47 8.95
CA ARG A 71 -15.98 -5.76 9.55
C ARG A 71 -14.83 -6.77 9.60
N GLN A 72 -13.99 -6.82 8.57
CA GLN A 72 -12.84 -7.74 8.54
C GLN A 72 -11.73 -7.27 9.47
N ILE A 73 -11.45 -5.95 9.49
CA ILE A 73 -10.45 -5.36 10.37
C ILE A 73 -10.79 -5.63 11.84
N LEU A 74 -12.04 -5.38 12.24
CA LEU A 74 -12.49 -5.60 13.62
C LEU A 74 -12.53 -7.09 14.00
N ARG A 75 -12.82 -7.98 13.05
CA ARG A 75 -12.90 -9.42 13.31
C ARG A 75 -11.53 -10.06 13.46
N TYR A 76 -10.56 -9.68 12.64
CA TYR A 76 -9.29 -10.39 12.52
C TYR A 76 -8.09 -9.63 13.12
N VAL A 77 -8.20 -8.32 13.34
CA VAL A 77 -7.08 -7.42 13.73
C VAL A 77 -5.83 -7.69 12.88
N PRO A 78 -5.92 -7.54 11.55
CA PRO A 78 -4.89 -8.00 10.64
C PRO A 78 -3.62 -7.13 10.68
N GLU A 79 -2.55 -7.66 10.10
CA GLU A 79 -1.46 -6.85 9.57
C GLU A 79 -1.86 -6.33 8.19
N CYS A 80 -2.03 -5.01 8.07
CA CYS A 80 -2.50 -4.35 6.85
C CYS A 80 -1.31 -3.90 6.01
N PHE A 81 -1.35 -4.20 4.71
CA PHE A 81 -0.45 -3.64 3.71
C PHE A 81 -1.25 -2.73 2.79
N LEU A 82 -0.87 -1.45 2.75
CA LEU A 82 -1.37 -0.47 1.79
C LEU A 82 -0.31 -0.30 0.69
N ILE A 83 -0.67 -0.63 -0.55
CA ILE A 83 0.21 -0.50 -1.71
C ILE A 83 -0.24 0.73 -2.48
N THR A 84 0.58 1.78 -2.50
CA THR A 84 0.22 3.05 -3.13
C THR A 84 1.44 3.83 -3.60
N ARG A 85 1.22 4.77 -4.51
CA ARG A 85 2.11 5.90 -4.72
C ARG A 85 1.89 6.93 -3.63
N LEU A 86 2.95 7.62 -3.23
CA LEU A 86 2.88 8.74 -2.29
C LEU A 86 3.07 10.09 -2.98
N ASP A 87 3.63 10.12 -4.19
CA ASP A 87 3.78 11.32 -4.98
C ASP A 87 2.44 11.75 -5.62
N THR A 88 2.27 13.05 -5.81
CA THR A 88 1.11 13.65 -6.46
C THR A 88 1.45 14.06 -7.88
N ASP A 89 0.57 13.77 -8.83
CA ASP A 89 0.75 14.21 -10.22
C ASP A 89 0.50 15.73 -10.38
N GLU A 90 -0.16 16.37 -9.41
CA GLU A 90 -0.35 17.82 -9.38
C GLU A 90 0.70 18.51 -8.48
N PRO A 91 1.29 19.63 -8.94
CA PRO A 91 2.21 20.42 -8.13
C PRO A 91 1.47 20.98 -6.92
N VAL A 92 1.96 20.65 -5.72
CA VAL A 92 1.41 21.15 -4.46
C VAL A 92 1.54 22.67 -4.45
N GLN A 93 0.43 23.39 -4.62
CA GLN A 93 0.42 24.82 -4.36
C GLN A 93 0.76 25.03 -2.88
N SER A 94 1.80 25.84 -2.63
CA SER A 94 2.41 26.10 -1.33
C SER A 94 1.38 26.64 -0.33
N ASN A 95 0.71 25.74 0.39
CA ASN A 95 0.04 25.89 1.71
C ASN A 95 -1.12 24.90 1.93
N GLN A 96 -1.45 24.04 0.97
CA GLN A 96 -2.51 23.03 1.14
C GLN A 96 -1.93 21.62 1.28
N VAL A 97 -2.41 20.88 2.28
CA VAL A 97 -2.14 19.44 2.40
C VAL A 97 -2.77 18.75 1.19
N PRO A 98 -2.03 17.96 0.40
CA PRO A 98 -2.59 17.26 -0.74
C PRO A 98 -3.81 16.42 -0.30
N PRO A 99 -4.95 16.47 -1.02
CA PRO A 99 -6.14 15.70 -0.64
C PRO A 99 -5.87 14.20 -0.46
N ALA A 100 -4.95 13.64 -1.25
CA ALA A 100 -4.48 12.26 -1.14
C ALA A 100 -3.76 11.99 0.19
N LEU A 101 -2.98 12.97 0.70
CA LEU A 101 -2.29 12.86 1.98
C LEU A 101 -3.26 12.97 3.16
N ASP A 102 -4.23 13.88 3.10
CA ASP A 102 -5.29 13.96 4.11
C ASP A 102 -6.09 12.66 4.19
N SER A 103 -6.51 12.14 3.03
CA SER A 103 -7.20 10.86 2.94
C SER A 103 -6.37 9.71 3.51
N LEU A 104 -5.07 9.65 3.18
CA LEU A 104 -4.14 8.65 3.69
C LEU A 104 -4.02 8.72 5.21
N VAL A 105 -3.73 9.89 5.77
CA VAL A 105 -3.57 10.09 7.21
C VAL A 105 -4.89 9.81 7.94
N GLY A 106 -6.02 10.28 7.41
CA GLY A 106 -7.34 10.01 7.95
C GLY A 106 -7.67 8.52 7.98
N GLY A 107 -7.37 7.80 6.91
CA GLY A 107 -7.59 6.35 6.82
C GLY A 107 -6.68 5.56 7.75
N VAL A 108 -5.40 5.94 7.87
CA VAL A 108 -4.46 5.35 8.85
C VAL A 108 -4.98 5.55 10.27
N LYS A 109 -5.38 6.76 10.65
CA LYS A 109 -5.94 7.04 11.97
C LYS A 109 -7.18 6.19 12.24
N ALA A 110 -8.06 6.02 11.24
CA ALA A 110 -9.24 5.17 11.37
C ALA A 110 -8.88 3.68 11.56
N LEU A 111 -7.89 3.16 10.84
CA LEU A 111 -7.38 1.79 11.02
C LEU A 111 -6.84 1.57 12.43
N MET A 112 -6.01 2.50 12.91
CA MET A 112 -5.43 2.43 14.24
C MET A 112 -6.51 2.49 15.33
N ALA A 113 -7.54 3.34 15.15
CA ALA A 113 -8.67 3.46 16.07
C ALA A 113 -9.56 2.20 16.11
N TYR A 114 -9.61 1.41 15.04
CA TYR A 114 -10.28 0.11 15.07
C TYR A 114 -9.51 -0.92 15.88
N GLY A 115 -8.18 -0.88 15.85
CA GLY A 115 -7.33 -1.72 16.70
C GLY A 115 -7.44 -1.36 18.19
N SER A 116 -7.58 -0.09 18.54
CA SER A 116 -7.62 0.35 19.95
C SER A 116 -8.90 -0.03 20.70
N ARG A 117 -9.95 -0.49 20.00
CA ARG A 117 -11.19 -1.00 20.65
C ARG A 117 -11.07 -2.45 21.15
N GLY A 118 -9.91 -3.10 20.96
CA GLY A 118 -9.56 -4.39 21.55
C GLY A 118 -8.14 -4.40 22.11
N HIS A 119 -7.69 -5.53 22.68
CA HIS A 119 -6.35 -5.67 23.28
C HIS A 119 -5.18 -5.72 22.27
N LYS A 120 -5.44 -5.63 20.96
CA LYS A 120 -4.42 -5.75 19.90
C LYS A 120 -4.55 -4.62 18.89
N SER A 121 -3.46 -3.91 18.62
CA SER A 121 -3.41 -2.87 17.59
C SER A 121 -3.23 -3.47 16.20
N VAL A 122 -3.89 -2.87 15.21
CA VAL A 122 -3.68 -3.19 13.79
C VAL A 122 -2.28 -2.68 13.41
N ARG A 123 -1.45 -3.55 12.83
CA ARG A 123 -0.16 -3.13 12.27
C ARG A 123 -0.38 -2.65 10.85
N VAL A 124 0.08 -1.44 10.52
CA VAL A 124 -0.08 -0.85 9.19
C VAL A 124 1.29 -0.70 8.54
N ASN A 125 1.42 -1.28 7.36
CA ASN A 125 2.59 -1.19 6.49
C ASN A 125 2.16 -0.47 5.20
N ILE A 126 2.88 0.57 4.80
CA ILE A 126 2.70 1.24 3.50
C ILE A 126 3.84 0.82 2.60
N VAL A 127 3.51 0.17 1.49
CA VAL A 127 4.42 -0.05 0.36
C VAL A 127 4.32 1.18 -0.53
N ALA A 128 5.31 2.06 -0.42
CA ALA A 128 5.39 3.31 -1.17
C ALA A 128 6.12 3.06 -2.49
N ILE A 129 5.37 2.98 -3.59
CA ILE A 129 5.94 2.80 -4.93
C ILE A 129 6.47 4.14 -5.41
N ALA A 130 7.75 4.20 -5.78
CA ALA A 130 8.37 5.39 -6.34
C ALA A 130 7.67 5.81 -7.64
N GLY A 131 7.02 6.98 -7.66
CA GLY A 131 6.20 7.35 -8.81
C GLY A 131 6.95 7.89 -10.02
N TYR A 132 8.28 8.09 -9.92
CA TYR A 132 9.11 8.27 -11.11
C TYR A 132 9.37 6.97 -11.89
N ALA A 133 9.03 5.81 -11.34
CA ALA A 133 9.09 4.55 -12.09
C ALA A 133 8.16 4.54 -13.32
N TYR A 134 7.24 5.50 -13.40
CA TYR A 134 6.27 5.64 -14.47
C TYR A 134 6.60 6.75 -15.47
N THR A 135 7.68 7.54 -15.28
CA THR A 135 8.11 8.53 -16.28
C THR A 135 8.97 7.85 -17.34
N SER A 136 8.63 8.05 -18.62
CA SER A 136 9.33 7.48 -19.77
C SER A 136 10.83 7.81 -19.71
N GLN A 137 11.69 6.83 -20.02
CA GLN A 137 13.15 6.92 -19.95
C GLN A 137 13.78 7.95 -20.92
N ASN A 138 13.00 8.64 -21.75
CA ASN A 138 13.49 9.30 -22.97
C ASN A 138 13.69 10.83 -22.91
N ASP A 139 13.47 11.53 -21.80
CA ASP A 139 13.71 12.98 -21.74
C ASP A 139 14.77 13.36 -20.70
N GLU A 140 15.82 14.07 -21.11
CA GLU A 140 16.90 14.58 -20.24
C GLU A 140 16.39 15.52 -19.12
N GLY A 141 15.19 16.10 -19.28
CA GLY A 141 14.47 16.84 -18.23
C GLY A 141 13.92 15.99 -17.07
N ASN A 142 14.02 14.66 -17.15
CA ASN A 142 13.45 13.72 -16.20
C ASN A 142 14.28 13.60 -14.90
N SER A 143 15.56 13.99 -14.89
CA SER A 143 16.43 13.88 -13.70
C SER A 143 15.99 14.77 -12.52
N ILE A 144 15.60 16.03 -12.80
CA ILE A 144 15.11 16.97 -11.79
C ILE A 144 13.72 16.56 -11.30
N ALA A 145 12.84 16.14 -12.20
CA ALA A 145 11.51 15.64 -11.85
C ALA A 145 11.57 14.38 -10.94
N ARG A 146 12.51 13.48 -11.23
CA ARG A 146 12.82 12.31 -10.38
C ARG A 146 13.26 12.74 -8.98
N LEU A 147 14.17 13.70 -8.89
CA LEU A 147 14.66 14.23 -7.62
C LEU A 147 13.51 14.86 -6.81
N ILE A 148 12.70 15.72 -7.42
CA ILE A 148 11.56 16.37 -6.76
C ILE A 148 10.56 15.33 -6.23
N ARG A 149 10.14 14.36 -7.06
CA ARG A 149 9.22 13.30 -6.63
C ARG A 149 9.79 12.42 -5.52
N SER A 150 11.10 12.17 -5.55
CA SER A 150 11.78 11.41 -4.49
C SER A 150 11.75 12.18 -3.15
N LEU A 151 11.99 13.49 -3.18
CA LEU A 151 11.94 14.35 -2.00
C LEU A 151 10.51 14.44 -1.44
N GLU A 152 9.50 14.57 -2.30
CA GLU A 152 8.08 14.55 -1.89
C GLU A 152 7.71 13.22 -1.23
N THR A 153 8.08 12.10 -1.86
CA THR A 153 7.87 10.76 -1.32
C THR A 153 8.51 10.60 0.06
N ASP A 154 9.74 11.11 0.24
CA ASP A 154 10.45 11.08 1.51
C ASP A 154 9.79 11.94 2.59
N LEU A 155 9.36 13.16 2.25
CA LEU A 155 8.66 14.06 3.18
C LEU A 155 7.34 13.46 3.65
N ILE A 156 6.57 12.88 2.72
CA ILE A 156 5.31 12.21 3.04
C ILE A 156 5.57 10.96 3.88
N SER A 157 6.56 10.15 3.51
CA SER A 157 6.94 8.95 4.26
C SER A 157 7.31 9.29 5.71
N ARG A 158 8.11 10.34 5.93
CA ARG A 158 8.47 10.82 7.28
C ARG A 158 7.24 11.28 8.07
N SER A 159 6.31 11.97 7.42
CA SER A 159 5.09 12.46 8.05
C SER A 159 4.18 11.31 8.47
N VAL A 160 4.01 10.30 7.61
CA VAL A 160 3.13 9.15 7.89
C VAL A 160 3.73 8.20 8.93
N ARG A 161 5.06 8.04 8.98
CA ARG A 161 5.76 7.26 10.02
C ARG A 161 5.44 7.74 11.44
N ARG A 162 5.20 9.04 11.64
CA ARG A 162 4.82 9.60 12.96
C ARG A 162 3.50 9.04 13.50
N TYR A 163 2.65 8.45 12.66
CA TYR A 163 1.40 7.81 13.07
C TYR A 163 1.54 6.32 13.39
N GLY A 164 2.77 5.83 13.60
CA GLY A 164 3.03 4.42 13.97
C GLY A 164 2.95 3.45 12.77
N VAL A 165 3.03 3.99 11.56
CA VAL A 165 3.00 3.21 10.32
C VAL A 165 4.42 2.88 9.89
N ASN A 166 4.63 1.62 9.51
CA ASN A 166 5.87 1.23 8.86
C ASN A 166 5.79 1.57 7.36
N VAL A 167 6.77 2.32 6.83
CA VAL A 167 6.81 2.70 5.42
C VAL A 167 7.96 1.99 4.74
N ILE A 168 7.61 1.14 3.78
CA ILE A 168 8.46 0.34 2.93
C ILE A 168 8.59 1.06 1.58
N SER A 169 9.66 1.84 1.43
CA SER A 169 9.96 2.53 0.16
C SER A 169 10.43 1.51 -0.86
N TRP A 170 9.80 1.49 -2.04
CA TRP A 170 10.15 0.58 -3.12
C TRP A 170 10.28 1.32 -4.44
N ASP A 171 11.46 1.20 -5.04
CA ASP A 171 11.73 1.61 -6.41
C ASP A 171 11.76 0.36 -7.33
N PRO A 172 10.72 0.17 -8.16
CA PRO A 172 10.64 -0.98 -9.05
C PRO A 172 11.66 -0.93 -10.19
N THR A 173 12.29 0.21 -10.45
CA THR A 173 13.33 0.33 -11.49
C THR A 173 14.68 -0.21 -11.04
N SER A 174 14.91 -0.28 -9.72
CA SER A 174 16.15 -0.79 -9.14
C SER A 174 16.04 -2.20 -8.56
N THR A 175 14.89 -2.56 -7.96
CA THR A 175 14.73 -3.84 -7.25
C THR A 175 13.37 -4.48 -7.48
N ARG A 176 13.31 -5.81 -7.50
CA ARG A 176 12.04 -6.56 -7.50
C ARG A 176 11.40 -6.49 -6.12
N PHE A 177 10.08 -6.44 -6.06
CA PHE A 177 9.40 -6.37 -4.77
C PHE A 177 9.62 -7.63 -3.91
N SER A 178 9.79 -8.80 -4.53
CA SER A 178 10.05 -10.05 -3.81
C SER A 178 11.30 -10.00 -2.94
N ASP A 179 12.36 -9.37 -3.42
CA ASP A 179 13.65 -9.31 -2.74
C ASP A 179 13.56 -8.35 -1.55
N LEU A 180 12.84 -7.25 -1.75
CA LEU A 180 12.55 -6.27 -0.71
C LEU A 180 11.63 -6.86 0.37
N LEU A 181 10.62 -7.64 0.00
CA LEU A 181 9.74 -8.31 0.96
C LEU A 181 10.52 -9.29 1.85
N LEU A 182 11.45 -10.04 1.27
CA LEU A 182 12.30 -10.97 2.01
C LEU A 182 13.19 -10.21 3.01
N SER A 183 13.84 -9.12 2.58
CA SER A 183 14.69 -8.32 3.48
C SER A 183 13.88 -7.68 4.62
N HIS A 184 12.67 -7.19 4.33
CA HIS A 184 11.76 -6.67 5.33
C HIS A 184 11.33 -7.74 6.34
N ALA A 185 10.95 -8.92 5.86
CA ALA A 185 10.51 -10.01 6.72
C ALA A 185 11.64 -10.64 7.55
N LEU A 186 12.88 -10.61 7.07
CA LEU A 186 14.05 -11.05 7.83
C LEU A 186 14.44 -10.01 8.89
N SER A 187 14.42 -8.73 8.55
CA SER A 187 14.69 -7.63 9.50
C SER A 187 13.68 -7.60 10.66
N GLY A 188 12.39 -7.85 10.39
CA GLY A 188 11.35 -7.91 11.42
C GLY A 188 11.46 -9.11 12.39
N ARG A 189 12.30 -10.11 12.09
CA ARG A 189 12.54 -11.27 12.97
C ARG A 189 13.68 -11.05 13.98
N GLY A 190 14.53 -10.04 13.78
CA GLY A 190 15.65 -9.74 14.67
C GLY A 190 15.32 -8.83 15.87
N GLN A 191 14.07 -8.36 15.99
CA GLN A 191 13.61 -7.50 17.10
C GLN A 191 12.57 -8.19 18.00
N ARG A 192 12.60 -9.52 18.10
CA ARG A 192 11.76 -10.29 19.02
C ARG A 192 12.59 -10.91 20.13
#